data_AF-A0A7Y5JY74-F1
#
_entry.id   AF-A0A7Y5JY74-F1
#
_cell.length_a   1.000
_cell.length_b   1.000
_cell.length_c   1.000
_cell.angle_alpha   90.00
_cell.angle_beta   90.00
_cell.angle_gamma   90.00
#
_symmetry.space_group_name_H-M   'P 1'
#
loop_
_entity.id
_entity.type
_entity.pdbx_description
1 polymer ?
#
loop_
_entity_poly.entity_id
_entity_poly.type
_entity_poly.pdbx_seq_one_letter_code
_entity_poly.pdbx_strand_id
1 'polypeptide(L)'
;MSATVAAESRAGTRPDPAVEIRMTTLHATRGANYWMSEPIIRMDLLVGAYENISSADVPGLTDALLAAMPGLMEHRCSIGERGGFVTRLRRGTYAAHIIEHVALELQTMIGHDVGYGRTRGGDVDGEYTLIFERVHEQVGLRAAALALETVQRAFAGTLDGVDAYVAELRALAALPDVPPPIQEVFCGITGGEGRGETREAMLRHGVARDALVIDVAPSYILNAGLPYSHSEMAIVLDTKLTDVPRRYQDPERASRLVAVLADAVHRRGVMIAPAKAWEVQDRARDEGCRVAIFATDDDVTRRDQKVAVAVALVERGRIVLDVGGRVEDAGPLRDDAPASSQVAAALAARCWSARCGEGEAKG
;
A
#
# COMPACT_ATOMS: atom_id res chain seq x y z
N MET A 1 -3.15 -57.15 -27.52
CA MET A 1 -4.34 -56.54 -28.16
C MET A 1 -5.51 -56.77 -27.22
N SER A 2 -6.16 -55.79 -26.60
CA SER A 2 -6.08 -54.34 -26.73
C SER A 2 -6.48 -53.75 -25.37
N ALA A 3 -5.49 -53.21 -24.65
CA ALA A 3 -5.71 -52.39 -23.45
C ALA A 3 -5.76 -50.91 -23.90
N THR A 4 -6.70 -50.60 -24.79
CA THR A 4 -6.77 -49.29 -25.48
C THR A 4 -8.19 -48.73 -25.50
N VAL A 5 -9.04 -49.06 -24.51
CA VAL A 5 -10.41 -48.52 -24.44
C VAL A 5 -10.78 -48.11 -23.01
N ALA A 6 -9.83 -47.63 -22.21
CA ALA A 6 -10.09 -47.21 -20.83
C ALA A 6 -9.39 -45.90 -20.43
N ALA A 7 -9.24 -44.96 -21.37
CA ALA A 7 -8.74 -43.61 -21.10
C ALA A 7 -9.56 -42.51 -21.82
N GLU A 8 -10.81 -42.81 -22.18
CA GLU A 8 -11.78 -41.81 -22.58
C GLU A 8 -12.89 -41.76 -21.53
N SER A 9 -13.28 -40.55 -21.13
CA SER A 9 -14.32 -40.21 -20.15
C SER A 9 -13.91 -40.13 -18.67
N ARG A 10 -13.30 -38.99 -18.31
CA ARG A 10 -13.74 -38.12 -17.19
C ARG A 10 -13.27 -36.67 -17.42
N ALA A 11 -13.41 -36.16 -18.64
CA ALA A 11 -13.33 -34.72 -18.88
C ALA A 11 -14.69 -34.12 -18.51
N GLY A 12 -14.91 -33.89 -17.21
CA GLY A 12 -15.91 -32.89 -16.82
C GLY A 12 -15.48 -31.57 -17.47
N THR A 13 -16.41 -30.86 -18.13
CA THR A 13 -16.14 -29.55 -18.72
C THR A 13 -15.49 -28.68 -17.64
N ARG A 14 -14.24 -28.25 -17.86
CA ARG A 14 -13.54 -27.35 -16.92
C ARG A 14 -14.44 -26.13 -16.69
N PRO A 15 -14.57 -25.65 -15.44
CA PRO A 15 -15.32 -24.42 -15.16
C PRO A 15 -14.88 -23.28 -16.07
N ASP A 16 -15.83 -22.46 -16.53
CA ASP A 16 -15.53 -21.34 -17.42
C ASP A 16 -14.63 -20.32 -16.70
N PRO A 17 -13.38 -20.09 -17.15
CA PRO A 17 -12.47 -19.16 -16.49
C PRO A 17 -13.00 -17.74 -16.46
N ALA A 18 -13.83 -17.32 -17.42
CA ALA A 18 -14.41 -15.98 -17.43
C ALA A 18 -15.44 -15.76 -16.30
N VAL A 19 -16.07 -16.84 -15.83
CA VAL A 19 -17.03 -16.81 -14.72
C VAL A 19 -16.32 -16.96 -13.37
N GLU A 20 -15.31 -17.83 -13.30
CA GLU A 20 -14.63 -18.17 -12.05
C GLU A 20 -13.57 -17.13 -11.65
N ILE A 21 -12.74 -16.68 -12.60
CA ILE A 21 -11.63 -15.76 -12.35
C ILE A 21 -12.12 -14.35 -12.58
N ARG A 22 -12.45 -13.63 -11.50
CA ARG A 22 -13.08 -12.32 -11.56
C ARG A 22 -12.26 -11.27 -10.81
N MET A 23 -12.06 -10.13 -11.45
CA MET A 23 -11.55 -8.93 -10.78
C MET A 23 -12.65 -8.32 -9.93
N THR A 24 -12.36 -8.10 -8.64
CA THR A 24 -13.29 -7.46 -7.71
C THR A 24 -12.98 -5.99 -7.53
N THR A 25 -11.69 -5.63 -7.51
CA THR A 25 -11.24 -4.23 -7.41
C THR A 25 -10.02 -4.00 -8.29
N LEU A 26 -9.86 -2.77 -8.75
CA LEU A 26 -8.70 -2.32 -9.49
C LEU A 26 -8.42 -0.86 -9.14
N HIS A 27 -7.22 -0.61 -8.64
CA HIS A 27 -6.78 0.72 -8.22
C HIS A 27 -5.35 0.97 -8.67
N ALA A 28 -5.05 2.23 -8.98
CA ALA A 28 -3.68 2.71 -9.09
C ALA A 28 -3.37 3.52 -7.83
N THR A 29 -2.23 3.26 -7.19
CA THR A 29 -1.74 4.13 -6.13
C THR A 29 -1.12 5.38 -6.75
N ARG A 30 -1.12 6.49 -5.99
CA ARG A 30 -0.60 7.78 -6.46
C ARG A 30 0.67 8.24 -5.74
N GLY A 31 0.72 8.03 -4.42
CA GLY A 31 1.88 8.34 -3.59
C GLY A 31 2.46 7.09 -2.93
N ALA A 32 3.29 7.32 -1.90
CA ALA A 32 3.81 6.25 -1.06
C ALA A 32 2.67 5.36 -0.56
N ASN A 33 2.90 4.06 -0.58
CA ASN A 33 1.88 3.07 -0.27
C ASN A 33 2.45 1.91 0.55
N TYR A 34 1.57 1.01 0.98
CA TYR A 34 1.94 -0.12 1.83
C TYR A 34 2.99 -1.05 1.21
N TRP A 35 2.99 -1.16 -0.12
CA TRP A 35 3.77 -2.15 -0.85
C TRP A 35 5.14 -1.64 -1.27
N MET A 36 5.20 -0.36 -1.61
CA MET A 36 6.34 0.31 -2.21
C MET A 36 6.18 1.83 -2.06
N SER A 37 7.31 2.56 -2.04
CA SER A 37 7.33 4.04 -2.07
C SER A 37 6.79 4.60 -3.39
N GLU A 38 7.05 3.89 -4.48
CA GLU A 38 6.63 4.21 -5.83
C GLU A 38 5.19 3.75 -6.11
N PRO A 39 4.49 4.44 -7.03
CA PRO A 39 3.16 4.05 -7.48
C PRO A 39 3.10 2.64 -8.10
N ILE A 40 2.06 1.90 -7.73
CA ILE A 40 1.78 0.54 -8.24
C ILE A 40 0.33 0.44 -8.69
N ILE A 41 0.02 -0.63 -9.43
CA ILE A 41 -1.35 -1.09 -9.66
C ILE A 41 -1.66 -2.16 -8.63
N ARG A 42 -2.82 -2.05 -8.00
CA ARG A 42 -3.40 -3.09 -7.15
C ARG A 42 -4.64 -3.65 -7.80
N MET A 43 -4.70 -4.98 -7.88
CA MET A 43 -5.82 -5.72 -8.44
C MET A 43 -6.24 -6.81 -7.45
N ASP A 44 -7.48 -6.80 -6.98
CA ASP A 44 -8.02 -7.89 -6.18
C ASP A 44 -8.85 -8.85 -7.07
N LEU A 45 -8.69 -10.14 -6.81
CA LEU A 45 -9.27 -11.23 -7.59
C LEU A 45 -10.04 -12.21 -6.70
N LEU A 46 -11.07 -12.81 -7.30
CA LEU A 46 -11.63 -14.10 -6.90
C LEU A 46 -11.27 -15.11 -8.00
N VAL A 47 -10.71 -16.27 -7.65
CA VAL A 47 -10.29 -17.28 -8.64
C VAL A 47 -11.19 -18.52 -8.67
N GLY A 48 -12.12 -18.66 -7.72
CA GLY A 48 -13.11 -19.75 -7.72
C GLY A 48 -12.46 -21.14 -7.83
N ALA A 49 -12.96 -21.97 -8.75
CA ALA A 49 -12.42 -23.31 -9.00
C ALA A 49 -10.93 -23.31 -9.41
N TYR A 50 -10.42 -22.20 -9.96
CA TYR A 50 -9.01 -22.06 -10.36
C TYR A 50 -8.04 -21.86 -9.19
N GLU A 51 -8.54 -21.87 -7.94
CA GLU A 51 -7.73 -22.11 -6.75
C GLU A 51 -7.03 -23.48 -6.81
N ASN A 52 -7.69 -24.47 -7.40
CA ASN A 52 -7.22 -25.87 -7.44
C ASN A 52 -6.85 -26.33 -8.86
N ILE A 53 -6.85 -25.43 -9.84
CA ILE A 53 -6.49 -25.73 -11.23
C ILE A 53 -5.24 -24.93 -11.58
N SER A 54 -4.11 -25.61 -11.71
CA SER A 54 -2.84 -25.01 -12.07
C SER A 54 -2.62 -24.97 -13.59
N SER A 55 -1.61 -24.22 -14.02
CA SER A 55 -1.11 -24.23 -15.40
C SER A 55 -0.66 -25.60 -15.90
N ALA A 56 -0.26 -26.52 -15.01
CA ALA A 56 0.15 -27.89 -15.39
C ALA A 56 -1.05 -28.80 -15.64
N ASP A 57 -2.22 -28.49 -15.07
CA ASP A 57 -3.47 -29.22 -15.28
C ASP A 57 -4.14 -28.85 -16.63
N VAL A 58 -3.58 -27.86 -17.34
CA VAL A 58 -4.12 -27.35 -18.59
C VAL A 58 -3.12 -27.55 -19.74
N PRO A 59 -3.30 -28.62 -20.53
CA PRO A 59 -2.47 -28.86 -21.71
C PRO A 59 -2.47 -27.66 -22.67
N GLY A 60 -1.29 -27.28 -23.16
CA GLY A 60 -1.11 -26.20 -24.14
C GLY A 60 -1.13 -24.78 -23.56
N LEU A 61 -1.55 -24.57 -22.30
CA LEU A 61 -1.62 -23.22 -21.71
C LEU A 61 -0.27 -22.50 -21.71
N THR A 62 0.78 -23.19 -21.26
CA THR A 62 2.12 -22.57 -21.19
C THR A 62 2.65 -22.26 -22.58
N ASP A 63 2.43 -23.14 -23.55
CA ASP A 63 2.87 -22.94 -24.94
C ASP A 63 2.14 -21.77 -25.59
N ALA A 64 0.83 -21.66 -25.37
CA ALA A 64 0.02 -20.54 -25.86
C ALA A 64 0.49 -19.20 -25.28
N LEU A 65 0.75 -19.13 -23.97
CA LEU A 65 1.29 -17.91 -23.34
C LEU A 65 2.66 -17.53 -23.91
N LEU A 66 3.57 -18.49 -24.09
CA LEU A 66 4.91 -18.22 -24.62
C LEU A 66 4.90 -17.86 -26.11
N ALA A 67 3.97 -18.41 -26.88
CA ALA A 67 3.78 -18.04 -28.28
C ALA A 67 3.25 -16.60 -28.40
N ALA A 68 2.30 -16.21 -27.55
CA ALA A 68 1.74 -14.87 -27.53
C ALA A 68 2.69 -13.82 -26.93
N MET A 69 3.47 -14.20 -25.91
CA MET A 69 4.34 -13.30 -25.14
C MET A 69 5.72 -13.95 -24.88
N PRO A 70 6.63 -13.91 -25.87
CA PRO A 70 7.94 -14.55 -25.73
C PRO A 70 8.82 -13.95 -24.63
N GLY A 71 8.61 -12.68 -24.26
CA GLY A 71 9.37 -11.98 -23.22
C GLY A 71 9.14 -12.52 -21.80
N LEU A 72 8.10 -13.32 -21.57
CA LEU A 72 7.90 -14.08 -20.33
C LEU A 72 9.12 -14.96 -19.96
N MET A 73 9.95 -15.32 -20.92
CA MET A 73 11.22 -16.00 -20.68
C MET A 73 12.19 -15.19 -19.82
N GLU A 74 12.11 -13.87 -19.81
CA GLU A 74 12.97 -13.00 -18.98
C GLU A 74 12.51 -12.94 -17.51
N HIS A 75 11.28 -13.36 -17.22
CA HIS A 75 10.72 -13.27 -15.88
C HIS A 75 11.33 -14.33 -14.94
N ARG A 76 11.86 -13.85 -13.82
CA ARG A 76 12.63 -14.68 -12.87
C ARG A 76 11.80 -15.33 -11.78
N CYS A 77 10.66 -14.73 -11.40
CA CYS A 77 9.83 -15.18 -10.27
C CYS A 77 10.67 -15.39 -9.00
N SER A 78 10.23 -16.23 -8.06
CA SER A 78 10.97 -16.58 -6.84
C SER A 78 12.23 -17.42 -7.07
N ILE A 79 12.43 -17.96 -8.28
CA ILE A 79 13.62 -18.76 -8.63
C ILE A 79 14.83 -17.84 -8.84
N GLY A 80 14.63 -16.59 -9.25
CA GLY A 80 15.70 -15.58 -9.33
C GLY A 80 16.59 -15.67 -10.58
N GLU A 81 16.33 -16.61 -11.48
CA GLU A 81 17.05 -16.79 -12.74
C GLU A 81 16.14 -16.62 -13.97
N ARG A 82 16.72 -16.28 -15.12
CA ARG A 82 16.00 -16.17 -16.39
C ARG A 82 15.25 -17.48 -16.69
N GLY A 83 13.99 -17.38 -17.10
CA GLY A 83 13.11 -18.52 -17.33
C GLY A 83 12.54 -19.14 -16.04
N GLY A 84 12.78 -18.53 -14.88
CA GLY A 84 12.26 -19.00 -13.61
C GLY A 84 10.73 -19.03 -13.58
N PHE A 85 10.06 -18.02 -14.14
CA PHE A 85 8.60 -18.02 -14.28
C PHE A 85 8.11 -19.13 -15.22
N VAL A 86 8.76 -19.32 -16.37
CA VAL A 86 8.41 -20.39 -17.32
C VAL A 86 8.56 -21.77 -16.68
N THR A 87 9.61 -21.97 -15.89
CA THR A 87 9.80 -23.19 -15.10
C THR A 87 8.63 -23.40 -14.13
N ARG A 88 8.12 -22.35 -13.48
CA ARG A 88 6.92 -22.42 -12.62
C ARG A 88 5.65 -22.70 -13.40
N LEU A 89 5.45 -22.10 -14.57
CA LEU A 89 4.33 -22.41 -15.46
C LEU A 89 4.29 -23.91 -15.82
N ARG A 90 5.44 -24.48 -16.21
CA ARG A 90 5.54 -25.91 -16.57
C ARG A 90 5.33 -26.84 -15.38
N ARG A 91 5.82 -26.48 -14.19
CA ARG A 91 5.62 -27.26 -12.96
C ARG A 91 4.20 -27.16 -12.40
N GLY A 92 3.50 -26.08 -12.71
CA GLY A 92 2.20 -25.75 -12.14
C GLY A 92 2.27 -24.49 -11.29
N THR A 93 1.51 -23.47 -11.70
CA THR A 93 1.22 -22.27 -10.92
C THR A 93 -0.20 -21.78 -11.22
N TYR A 94 -0.70 -20.83 -10.43
CA TYR A 94 -2.14 -20.51 -10.36
C TYR A 94 -2.48 -19.18 -11.00
N ALA A 95 -3.76 -19.01 -11.37
CA ALA A 95 -4.26 -17.89 -12.16
C ALA A 95 -3.79 -16.52 -11.67
N ALA A 96 -3.89 -16.24 -10.37
CA ALA A 96 -3.46 -14.96 -9.78
C ALA A 96 -1.98 -14.65 -10.08
N HIS A 97 -1.09 -15.61 -9.86
CA HIS A 97 0.34 -15.43 -10.14
C HIS A 97 0.64 -15.31 -11.64
N ILE A 98 -0.11 -16.01 -12.49
CA ILE A 98 0.03 -15.87 -13.95
C ILE A 98 -0.39 -14.46 -14.38
N ILE A 99 -1.51 -13.94 -13.88
CA ILE A 99 -2.02 -12.59 -14.19
C ILE A 99 -1.00 -11.51 -13.82
N GLU A 100 -0.34 -11.60 -12.66
CA GLU A 100 0.72 -10.68 -12.26
C GLU A 100 1.83 -10.59 -13.32
N HIS A 101 2.35 -11.74 -13.74
CA HIS A 101 3.43 -11.80 -14.72
C HIS A 101 2.99 -11.36 -16.12
N VAL A 102 1.77 -11.69 -16.55
CA VAL A 102 1.22 -11.20 -17.82
C VAL A 102 1.03 -9.69 -17.79
N ALA A 103 0.58 -9.10 -16.68
CA ALA A 103 0.41 -7.65 -16.56
C ALA A 103 1.75 -6.90 -16.66
N LEU A 104 2.81 -7.45 -16.07
CA LEU A 104 4.17 -6.92 -16.22
C LEU A 104 4.67 -7.03 -17.66
N GLU A 105 4.53 -8.20 -18.28
CA GLU A 105 5.00 -8.43 -19.66
C GLU A 105 4.27 -7.54 -20.68
N LEU A 106 2.96 -7.35 -20.56
CA LEU A 106 2.20 -6.45 -21.43
C LEU A 106 2.74 -5.01 -21.40
N GLN A 107 3.21 -4.55 -20.24
CA GLN A 107 3.89 -3.25 -20.11
C GLN A 107 5.30 -3.29 -20.73
N THR A 108 6.06 -4.34 -20.49
CA THR A 108 7.41 -4.53 -21.08
C THR A 108 7.37 -4.56 -22.61
N MET A 109 6.35 -5.17 -23.22
CA MET A 109 6.17 -5.24 -24.69
C MET A 109 5.96 -3.87 -25.35
N ILE A 110 5.57 -2.85 -24.59
CA ILE A 110 5.49 -1.47 -25.06
C ILE A 110 6.72 -0.62 -24.68
N GLY A 111 7.71 -1.23 -24.03
CA GLY A 111 8.98 -0.62 -23.67
C GLY A 111 9.03 0.00 -22.27
N HIS A 112 8.02 -0.25 -21.41
CA HIS A 112 8.10 0.17 -20.01
C HIS A 112 9.09 -0.72 -19.24
N ASP A 113 9.94 -0.09 -18.45
CA ASP A 113 10.85 -0.80 -17.53
C ASP A 113 10.09 -1.08 -16.22
N VAL A 114 9.47 -2.25 -16.14
CA VAL A 114 8.75 -2.73 -14.95
C VAL A 114 9.16 -4.15 -14.63
N GLY A 115 9.31 -4.47 -13.35
CA GLY A 115 9.71 -5.81 -12.94
C GLY A 115 9.26 -6.22 -11.54
N TYR A 116 8.79 -5.27 -10.74
CA TYR A 116 8.30 -5.57 -9.40
C TYR A 116 6.84 -6.01 -9.40
N GLY A 117 6.57 -7.17 -8.81
CA GLY A 117 5.23 -7.70 -8.58
C GLY A 117 5.15 -8.54 -7.31
N ARG A 118 3.95 -8.62 -6.73
CA ARG A 118 3.63 -9.57 -5.65
C ARG A 118 2.18 -10.05 -5.78
N THR A 119 2.01 -11.35 -5.58
CA THR A 119 0.71 -11.98 -5.36
C THR A 119 0.58 -12.41 -3.90
N ARG A 120 -0.51 -12.02 -3.25
CA ARG A 120 -0.83 -12.39 -1.86
C ARG A 120 -2.23 -12.98 -1.78
N GLY A 121 -2.37 -14.09 -1.06
CA GLY A 121 -3.69 -14.63 -0.70
C GLY A 121 -4.47 -13.66 0.20
N GLY A 122 -5.79 -13.72 0.08
CA GLY A 122 -6.74 -12.91 0.83
C GLY A 122 -7.02 -13.44 2.24
N ASP A 123 -8.16 -13.04 2.80
CA ASP A 123 -8.58 -13.50 4.13
C ASP A 123 -9.31 -14.86 4.03
N VAL A 124 -9.80 -15.18 2.84
CA VAL A 124 -10.51 -16.42 2.49
C VAL A 124 -9.83 -17.07 1.27
N ASP A 125 -9.84 -18.39 1.21
CA ASP A 125 -9.32 -19.14 0.06
C ASP A 125 -10.00 -18.70 -1.24
N GLY A 126 -9.20 -18.58 -2.31
CA GLY A 126 -9.66 -18.08 -3.60
C GLY A 126 -9.68 -16.56 -3.74
N GLU A 127 -9.45 -15.78 -2.67
CA GLU A 127 -9.19 -14.35 -2.76
C GLU A 127 -7.70 -14.07 -2.96
N TYR A 128 -7.37 -13.14 -3.85
CA TYR A 128 -5.99 -12.69 -4.05
C TYR A 128 -5.91 -11.18 -4.20
N THR A 129 -4.81 -10.61 -3.70
CA THR A 129 -4.36 -9.25 -4.02
C THR A 129 -3.08 -9.34 -4.82
N LEU A 130 -3.09 -8.78 -6.01
CA LEU A 130 -1.93 -8.61 -6.86
C LEU A 130 -1.50 -7.15 -6.77
N ILE A 131 -0.20 -6.93 -6.69
CA ILE A 131 0.41 -5.63 -6.92
C ILE A 131 1.49 -5.77 -7.97
N PHE A 132 1.60 -4.78 -8.85
CA PHE A 132 2.67 -4.72 -9.83
C PHE A 132 2.99 -3.27 -10.17
N GLU A 133 4.26 -3.05 -10.49
CA GLU A 133 4.81 -1.77 -10.87
C GLU A 133 4.15 -1.22 -12.14
N ARG A 134 4.13 0.11 -12.23
CA ARG A 134 3.69 0.83 -13.41
C ARG A 134 4.57 2.04 -13.68
N VAL A 135 4.79 2.31 -14.96
CA VAL A 135 5.36 3.60 -15.40
C VAL A 135 4.24 4.62 -15.62
N HIS A 136 3.16 4.20 -16.28
CA HIS A 136 2.04 5.07 -16.63
C HIS A 136 0.74 4.54 -16.02
N GLU A 137 -0.06 5.41 -15.40
CA GLU A 137 -1.26 5.02 -14.64
C GLU A 137 -2.29 4.28 -15.51
N GLN A 138 -2.71 4.89 -16.62
CA GLN A 138 -3.70 4.31 -17.53
C GLN A 138 -3.21 3.02 -18.19
N VAL A 139 -1.93 2.95 -18.55
CA VAL A 139 -1.33 1.72 -19.10
C VAL A 139 -1.37 0.61 -18.06
N GLY A 140 -0.96 0.87 -16.82
CA GLY A 140 -0.96 -0.13 -15.75
C GLY A 140 -2.37 -0.67 -15.46
N LEU A 141 -3.36 0.22 -15.36
CA LEU A 141 -4.77 -0.18 -15.16
C LEU A 141 -5.28 -1.03 -16.32
N ARG A 142 -4.97 -0.63 -17.56
CA ARG A 142 -5.42 -1.37 -18.74
C ARG A 142 -4.70 -2.70 -18.91
N ALA A 143 -3.40 -2.75 -18.62
CA ALA A 143 -2.61 -3.97 -18.60
C ALA A 143 -3.16 -4.99 -17.60
N ALA A 144 -3.65 -4.55 -16.44
CA ALA A 144 -4.33 -5.42 -15.46
C ALA A 144 -5.53 -6.15 -16.06
N ALA A 145 -6.42 -5.40 -16.71
CA ALA A 145 -7.64 -5.93 -17.32
C ALA A 145 -7.32 -6.87 -18.49
N LEU A 146 -6.37 -6.48 -19.35
CA LEU A 146 -5.93 -7.28 -20.49
C LEU A 146 -5.17 -8.54 -20.04
N ALA A 147 -4.45 -8.49 -18.93
CA ALA A 147 -3.82 -9.67 -18.34
C ALA A 147 -4.83 -10.68 -17.83
N LEU A 148 -5.90 -10.22 -17.16
CA LEU A 148 -7.02 -11.08 -16.77
C LEU A 148 -7.63 -11.77 -18.00
N GLU A 149 -7.97 -11.00 -19.03
CA GLU A 149 -8.55 -11.54 -20.26
C GLU A 149 -7.62 -12.55 -20.94
N THR A 150 -6.33 -12.23 -21.04
CA THR A 150 -5.29 -13.11 -21.61
C THR A 150 -5.24 -14.44 -20.86
N VAL A 151 -5.24 -14.41 -19.53
CA VAL A 151 -5.17 -15.62 -18.70
C VAL A 151 -6.47 -16.42 -18.78
N GLN A 152 -7.64 -15.77 -18.77
CA GLN A 152 -8.92 -16.45 -18.98
C GLN A 152 -8.95 -17.17 -20.33
N ARG A 153 -8.53 -16.49 -21.41
CA ARG A 153 -8.43 -17.08 -22.76
C ARG A 153 -7.41 -18.21 -22.83
N ALA A 154 -6.29 -18.09 -22.12
CA ALA A 154 -5.29 -19.16 -22.04
C ALA A 154 -5.85 -20.41 -21.35
N PHE A 155 -6.58 -20.25 -20.23
CA PHE A 155 -7.25 -21.36 -19.54
C PHE A 155 -8.41 -21.97 -20.35
N ALA A 156 -9.09 -21.18 -21.17
CA ALA A 156 -10.13 -21.61 -22.09
C ALA A 156 -9.59 -22.27 -23.36
N GLY A 157 -8.28 -22.16 -23.65
CA GLY A 157 -7.67 -22.66 -24.89
C GLY A 157 -8.00 -21.81 -26.12
N THR A 158 -8.33 -20.53 -25.93
CA THR A 158 -8.77 -19.59 -27.00
C THR A 158 -7.82 -18.39 -27.15
N LEU A 159 -6.65 -18.43 -26.53
CA LEU A 159 -5.60 -17.42 -26.71
C LEU A 159 -4.89 -17.64 -28.05
N ASP A 160 -4.94 -16.63 -28.92
CA ASP A 160 -4.31 -16.62 -30.26
C ASP A 160 -3.14 -15.62 -30.36
N GLY A 161 -3.17 -14.53 -29.59
CA GLY A 161 -2.13 -13.51 -29.52
C GLY A 161 -2.54 -12.31 -28.68
N VAL A 162 -1.62 -11.35 -28.52
CA VAL A 162 -1.84 -10.12 -27.75
C VAL A 162 -1.49 -8.85 -28.53
N ASP A 163 -1.26 -8.93 -29.84
CA ASP A 163 -0.82 -7.78 -30.65
C ASP A 163 -1.77 -6.58 -30.57
N ALA A 164 -3.08 -6.84 -30.56
CA ALA A 164 -4.09 -5.79 -30.40
C ALA A 164 -4.02 -5.12 -29.02
N TYR A 165 -3.74 -5.89 -27.97
CA TYR A 165 -3.56 -5.39 -26.60
C TYR A 165 -2.33 -4.48 -26.52
N VAL A 166 -1.22 -4.91 -27.12
CA VAL A 166 0.03 -4.14 -27.16
C VAL A 166 -0.17 -2.83 -27.96
N ALA A 167 -0.88 -2.87 -29.08
CA ALA A 167 -1.21 -1.67 -29.86
C ALA A 167 -2.07 -0.67 -29.06
N GLU A 168 -3.06 -1.18 -28.31
CA GLU A 168 -3.89 -0.37 -27.42
C GLU A 168 -3.06 0.28 -26.30
N LEU A 169 -2.20 -0.49 -25.63
CA LEU A 169 -1.34 0.02 -24.56
C LEU A 169 -0.34 1.08 -25.08
N ARG A 170 0.20 0.92 -26.30
CA ARG A 170 1.04 1.95 -26.94
C ARG A 170 0.27 3.24 -27.20
N ALA A 171 -1.00 3.15 -27.61
CA ALA A 171 -1.85 4.32 -27.83
C ALA A 171 -2.12 5.06 -26.51
N LEU A 172 -2.37 4.33 -25.42
CA LEU A 172 -2.51 4.92 -24.08
C LEU A 172 -1.22 5.58 -23.60
N ALA A 173 -0.07 4.92 -23.79
CA ALA A 173 1.24 5.46 -23.40
C ALA A 173 1.64 6.75 -24.13
N ALA A 174 1.01 7.05 -25.27
CA ALA A 174 1.22 8.29 -26.01
C ALA A 174 0.41 9.47 -25.46
N LEU A 175 -0.54 9.23 -24.56
CA LEU A 175 -1.29 10.27 -23.87
C LEU A 175 -0.48 10.85 -22.69
N PRO A 176 -0.77 12.07 -22.24
CA PRO A 176 -0.20 12.58 -21.00
C PRO A 176 -0.56 11.68 -19.82
N ASP A 177 0.43 11.26 -19.04
CA ASP A 177 0.17 10.53 -17.81
C ASP A 177 -0.42 11.45 -16.74
N VAL A 178 -1.03 10.81 -15.75
CA VAL A 178 -1.55 11.47 -14.57
C VAL A 178 -0.37 12.00 -13.76
N PRO A 179 -0.29 13.32 -13.52
CA PRO A 179 0.82 13.88 -12.75
C PRO A 179 0.81 13.29 -11.33
N PRO A 180 2.00 13.13 -10.70
CA PRO A 180 2.09 12.72 -9.31
C PRO A 180 1.25 13.68 -8.44
N PRO A 181 0.78 13.24 -7.27
CA PRO A 181 0.05 14.12 -6.36
C PRO A 181 1.00 15.21 -5.83
N ILE A 182 1.14 16.34 -6.54
CA ILE A 182 1.96 17.50 -6.12
C ILE A 182 1.23 18.31 -5.04
N GLN A 183 0.50 17.64 -4.15
CA GLN A 183 -0.15 18.31 -3.05
C GLN A 183 0.82 18.29 -1.87
N GLU A 184 1.31 19.46 -1.50
CA GLU A 184 1.97 19.68 -0.22
C GLU A 184 0.88 19.93 0.82
N VAL A 185 0.95 19.20 1.93
CA VAL A 185 0.05 19.38 3.07
C VAL A 185 0.85 19.78 4.28
N PHE A 186 0.21 20.47 5.22
CA PHE A 186 0.87 20.76 6.49
C PHE A 186 1.02 19.49 7.32
N CYS A 187 -0.08 18.73 7.46
CA CYS A 187 -0.11 17.55 8.31
C CYS A 187 -1.04 16.48 7.74
N GLY A 188 -0.56 15.24 7.69
CA GLY A 188 -1.40 14.06 7.50
C GLY A 188 -1.68 13.36 8.82
N ILE A 189 -2.92 12.98 9.07
CA ILE A 189 -3.34 12.30 10.30
C ILE A 189 -3.91 10.93 9.96
N THR A 190 -3.39 9.86 10.56
CA THR A 190 -3.94 8.50 10.44
C THR A 190 -4.06 7.81 11.80
N GLY A 191 -4.68 6.63 11.82
CA GLY A 191 -5.01 5.83 13.01
C GLY A 191 -6.37 5.16 12.84
N GLY A 192 -6.80 4.31 13.79
CA GLY A 192 -8.11 3.66 13.73
C GLY A 192 -9.26 4.66 13.86
N GLU A 193 -9.19 5.53 14.86
CA GLU A 193 -10.23 6.51 15.21
C GLU A 193 -9.62 7.87 15.62
N GLY A 194 -10.44 8.88 15.91
CA GLY A 194 -9.98 10.14 16.50
C GLY A 194 -9.30 11.13 15.55
N ARG A 195 -9.26 10.85 14.23
CA ARG A 195 -8.58 11.70 13.22
C ARG A 195 -9.22 13.08 13.12
N GLY A 196 -10.54 13.12 13.01
CA GLY A 196 -11.30 14.38 12.90
C GLY A 196 -11.18 15.24 14.16
N GLU A 197 -11.28 14.61 15.33
CA GLU A 197 -11.13 15.25 16.64
C GLU A 197 -9.71 15.80 16.85
N THR A 198 -8.69 15.10 16.32
CA THR A 198 -7.30 15.58 16.33
C THR A 198 -7.16 16.84 15.48
N ARG A 199 -7.73 16.84 14.26
CA ARG A 199 -7.73 18.02 13.38
C ARG A 199 -8.43 19.20 14.05
N GLU A 200 -9.60 18.98 14.64
CA GLU A 200 -10.33 20.02 15.38
C GLU A 200 -9.57 20.54 16.60
N ALA A 201 -8.87 19.67 17.33
CA ALA A 201 -8.01 20.07 18.43
C ALA A 201 -6.81 20.89 17.95
N MET A 202 -6.18 20.53 16.84
CA MET A 202 -5.10 21.31 16.22
C MET A 202 -5.56 22.73 15.84
N LEU A 203 -6.74 22.85 15.24
CA LEU A 203 -7.33 24.16 14.91
C LEU A 203 -7.58 25.01 16.15
N ARG A 204 -8.04 24.41 17.26
CA ARG A 204 -8.22 25.10 18.56
C ARG A 204 -6.90 25.64 19.12
N HIS A 205 -5.80 24.93 18.92
CA HIS A 205 -4.45 25.39 19.30
C HIS A 205 -3.87 26.45 18.33
N GLY A 206 -4.63 26.86 17.30
CA GLY A 206 -4.18 27.86 16.33
C GLY A 206 -3.12 27.35 15.36
N VAL A 207 -2.94 26.03 15.27
CA VAL A 207 -2.02 25.41 14.32
C VAL A 207 -2.64 25.50 12.92
N ALA A 208 -1.82 25.88 11.93
CA ALA A 208 -2.17 25.71 10.52
C ALA A 208 -3.52 26.35 10.10
N ARG A 209 -3.87 27.54 10.63
CA ARG A 209 -5.14 28.22 10.27
C ARG A 209 -5.34 28.39 8.76
N ASP A 210 -4.24 28.57 8.02
CA ASP A 210 -4.21 28.69 6.56
C ASP A 210 -3.52 27.50 5.86
N ALA A 211 -3.30 26.38 6.57
CA ALA A 211 -2.55 25.25 6.04
C ALA A 211 -3.39 23.97 6.03
N LEU A 212 -3.13 23.12 5.03
CA LEU A 212 -3.95 21.95 4.74
C LEU A 212 -3.63 20.78 5.68
N VAL A 213 -4.60 20.39 6.52
CA VAL A 213 -4.52 19.18 7.36
C VAL A 213 -5.48 18.13 6.80
N ILE A 214 -4.98 16.94 6.51
CA ILE A 214 -5.76 15.87 5.88
C ILE A 214 -5.85 14.66 6.81
N ASP A 215 -7.08 14.17 7.00
CA ASP A 215 -7.31 12.87 7.63
C ASP A 215 -7.18 11.79 6.56
N VAL A 216 -6.29 10.81 6.79
CA VAL A 216 -6.06 9.70 5.88
C VAL A 216 -6.49 8.41 6.56
N ALA A 217 -7.58 7.82 6.08
CA ALA A 217 -8.06 6.53 6.58
C ALA A 217 -7.05 5.42 6.21
N PRO A 218 -6.73 4.47 7.11
CA PRO A 218 -5.84 3.36 6.81
C PRO A 218 -6.27 2.53 5.59
N SER A 219 -7.57 2.33 5.40
CA SER A 219 -8.14 1.70 4.20
C SER A 219 -7.82 2.46 2.91
N TYR A 220 -7.82 3.79 2.95
CA TYR A 220 -7.43 4.63 1.82
C TYR A 220 -5.95 4.45 1.49
N ILE A 221 -5.06 4.48 2.49
CA ILE A 221 -3.61 4.24 2.31
C ILE A 221 -3.38 2.89 1.63
N LEU A 222 -4.08 1.86 2.11
CA LEU A 222 -3.94 0.49 1.59
C LEU A 222 -4.43 0.35 0.13
N ASN A 223 -5.49 1.09 -0.26
CA ASN A 223 -6.11 0.99 -1.57
C ASN A 223 -5.48 1.93 -2.61
N ALA A 224 -5.13 3.16 -2.23
CA ALA A 224 -4.74 4.24 -3.13
C ALA A 224 -3.36 4.86 -2.81
N GLY A 225 -2.73 4.46 -1.72
CA GLY A 225 -1.55 5.15 -1.20
C GLY A 225 -1.89 6.50 -0.58
N LEU A 226 -0.87 7.30 -0.30
CA LEU A 226 -1.05 8.64 0.24
C LEU A 226 -1.67 9.59 -0.80
N PRO A 227 -2.61 10.47 -0.39
CA PRO A 227 -3.23 11.44 -1.29
C PRO A 227 -2.36 12.68 -1.55
N TYR A 228 -1.19 12.77 -0.92
CA TYR A 228 -0.23 13.87 -1.03
C TYR A 228 1.19 13.30 -1.18
N SER A 229 2.11 14.12 -1.70
CA SER A 229 3.52 13.74 -1.86
C SER A 229 4.37 14.20 -0.68
N HIS A 230 4.00 15.32 -0.05
CA HIS A 230 4.84 15.97 0.93
C HIS A 230 4.04 16.52 2.10
N SER A 231 4.60 16.37 3.31
CA SER A 231 4.10 17.01 4.51
C SER A 231 5.21 17.53 5.43
N GLU A 232 4.88 18.58 6.18
CA GLU A 232 5.77 19.12 7.21
C GLU A 232 5.69 18.30 8.51
N MET A 233 4.51 17.70 8.73
CA MET A 233 4.19 16.88 9.88
C MET A 233 3.34 15.67 9.47
N ALA A 234 3.41 14.61 10.27
CA ALA A 234 2.44 13.54 10.23
C ALA A 234 2.11 13.07 11.65
N ILE A 235 0.88 12.58 11.84
CA ILE A 235 0.40 12.06 13.12
C ILE A 235 -0.17 10.66 12.89
N VAL A 236 0.37 9.69 13.62
CA VAL A 236 -0.23 8.36 13.80
C VAL A 236 -0.85 8.31 15.19
N LEU A 237 -2.16 8.11 15.27
CA LEU A 237 -2.88 8.10 16.55
C LEU A 237 -2.80 6.75 17.26
N ASP A 238 -2.84 5.66 16.49
CA ASP A 238 -2.77 4.29 16.97
C ASP A 238 -2.49 3.32 15.80
N THR A 239 -2.33 2.05 16.13
CA THR A 239 -2.18 0.94 15.17
C THR A 239 -3.33 -0.07 15.28
N LYS A 240 -4.48 0.34 15.86
CA LYS A 240 -5.67 -0.50 16.07
C LYS A 240 -6.68 -0.21 14.97
N LEU A 241 -6.47 -0.84 13.83
CA LEU A 241 -7.20 -0.54 12.61
C LEU A 241 -8.45 -1.41 12.48
N THR A 242 -9.58 -0.80 12.12
CA THR A 242 -10.87 -1.49 11.97
C THR A 242 -11.45 -1.36 10.56
N ASP A 243 -10.97 -0.41 9.76
CA ASP A 243 -11.45 -0.12 8.41
C ASP A 243 -10.69 -0.91 7.31
N VAL A 244 -9.76 -1.78 7.69
CA VAL A 244 -8.95 -2.61 6.78
C VAL A 244 -9.34 -4.10 6.88
N PRO A 245 -9.06 -4.93 5.84
CA PRO A 245 -9.26 -6.38 5.91
C PRO A 245 -8.54 -7.01 7.11
N ARG A 246 -9.04 -8.15 7.61
CA ARG A 246 -8.57 -8.75 8.87
C ARG A 246 -7.07 -9.04 8.85
N ARG A 247 -6.52 -9.45 7.70
CA ARG A 247 -5.07 -9.67 7.55
C ARG A 247 -4.21 -8.42 7.73
N TYR A 248 -4.76 -7.22 7.74
CA TYR A 248 -4.03 -5.96 7.99
C TYR A 248 -4.34 -5.37 9.38
N GLN A 249 -5.21 -6.02 10.17
CA GLN A 249 -5.47 -5.66 11.56
C GLN A 249 -4.43 -6.28 12.52
N ASP A 250 -3.63 -7.22 12.01
CA ASP A 250 -2.45 -7.75 12.73
C ASP A 250 -1.49 -6.61 13.13
N PRO A 251 -0.96 -6.58 14.37
CA PRO A 251 -0.17 -5.48 14.87
C PRO A 251 1.04 -5.09 14.01
N GLU A 252 1.75 -6.07 13.43
CA GLU A 252 2.94 -5.80 12.61
C GLU A 252 2.53 -5.12 11.31
N ARG A 253 1.52 -5.67 10.62
CA ARG A 253 1.04 -5.13 9.35
C ARG A 253 0.32 -3.79 9.52
N ALA A 254 -0.46 -3.65 10.58
CA ALA A 254 -1.13 -2.41 10.92
C ALA A 254 -0.12 -1.28 11.15
N SER A 255 0.93 -1.56 11.93
CA SER A 255 2.02 -0.60 12.18
C SER A 255 2.72 -0.20 10.88
N ARG A 256 3.07 -1.18 10.03
CA ARG A 256 3.69 -0.93 8.73
C ARG A 256 2.81 -0.09 7.80
N LEU A 257 1.49 -0.27 7.85
CA LEU A 257 0.54 0.48 7.04
C LEU A 257 0.45 1.95 7.44
N VAL A 258 0.27 2.25 8.73
CA VAL A 258 0.20 3.65 9.17
C VAL A 258 1.56 4.34 9.13
N ALA A 259 2.66 3.59 9.23
CA ALA A 259 4.01 4.14 9.13
C ALA A 259 4.34 4.71 7.74
N VAL A 260 3.58 4.37 6.69
CA VAL A 260 3.73 4.92 5.33
C VAL A 260 3.68 6.44 5.30
N LEU A 261 3.00 7.09 6.25
CA LEU A 261 2.98 8.56 6.35
C LEU A 261 4.39 9.16 6.46
N ALA A 262 5.34 8.44 7.07
CA ALA A 262 6.72 8.89 7.21
C ALA A 262 7.38 9.19 5.86
N ASP A 263 7.06 8.42 4.83
CA ASP A 263 7.66 8.56 3.48
C ASP A 263 7.30 9.89 2.81
N ALA A 264 6.20 10.52 3.23
CA ALA A 264 5.79 11.83 2.73
C ALA A 264 6.28 12.99 3.61
N VAL A 265 6.77 12.73 4.83
CA VAL A 265 7.27 13.80 5.69
C VAL A 265 8.63 14.28 5.18
N HIS A 266 8.80 15.59 5.03
CA HIS A 266 10.10 16.14 4.62
C HIS A 266 11.21 15.72 5.59
N ARG A 267 12.45 15.62 5.08
CA ARG A 267 13.63 15.44 5.95
C ARG A 267 13.66 16.54 7.01
N ARG A 268 13.81 16.15 8.28
CA ARG A 268 13.68 17.02 9.49
C ARG A 268 12.27 17.54 9.80
N GLY A 269 11.25 17.15 9.05
CA GLY A 269 9.85 17.24 9.43
C GLY A 269 9.56 16.42 10.70
N VAL A 270 8.34 16.52 11.22
CA VAL A 270 7.99 15.91 12.51
C VAL A 270 7.00 14.76 12.32
N MET A 271 7.37 13.56 12.75
CA MET A 271 6.46 12.44 12.90
C MET A 271 6.01 12.34 14.35
N ILE A 272 4.70 12.45 14.59
CA ILE A 272 4.09 12.27 15.89
C ILE A 272 3.52 10.86 15.95
N ALA A 273 3.99 10.07 16.91
CA ALA A 273 3.59 8.68 17.06
C ALA A 273 3.28 8.33 18.52
N PRO A 274 2.49 7.28 18.77
CA PRO A 274 2.24 6.81 20.13
C PRO A 274 3.54 6.26 20.73
N ALA A 275 3.65 6.33 22.06
CA ALA A 275 4.67 5.60 22.78
C ALA A 275 4.61 4.11 22.43
N LYS A 276 5.77 3.47 22.35
CA LYS A 276 5.91 2.04 22.02
C LYS A 276 5.52 1.61 20.60
N ALA A 277 5.15 2.54 19.72
CA ALA A 277 4.93 2.27 18.30
C ALA A 277 6.26 2.16 17.52
N TRP A 278 7.10 1.19 17.88
CA TRP A 278 8.50 1.10 17.42
C TRP A 278 8.66 1.11 15.91
N GLU A 279 7.86 0.34 15.18
CA GLU A 279 7.91 0.29 13.72
C GLU A 279 7.67 1.67 13.09
N VAL A 280 6.72 2.44 13.64
CA VAL A 280 6.40 3.78 13.18
C VAL A 280 7.54 4.75 13.50
N GLN A 281 8.07 4.68 14.72
CA GLN A 281 9.17 5.53 15.17
C GLN A 281 10.46 5.24 14.41
N ASP A 282 10.78 3.96 14.16
CA ASP A 282 11.99 3.53 13.48
C ASP A 282 11.91 3.91 11.99
N ARG A 283 10.80 3.63 11.28
CA ARG A 283 10.61 4.06 9.87
C ARG A 283 10.74 5.57 9.72
N ALA A 284 10.11 6.34 10.61
CA ALA A 284 10.23 7.79 10.58
C ALA A 284 11.68 8.28 10.68
N ARG A 285 12.50 7.62 11.49
CA ARG A 285 13.93 7.97 11.63
C ARG A 285 14.74 7.55 10.42
N ASP A 286 14.44 6.41 9.82
CA ASP A 286 15.09 5.95 8.60
C ASP A 286 14.84 6.92 7.43
N GLU A 287 13.63 7.51 7.37
CA GLU A 287 13.28 8.60 6.43
C GLU A 287 13.86 9.98 6.84
N GLY A 288 14.55 10.07 7.99
CA GLY A 288 15.19 11.30 8.47
C GLY A 288 14.23 12.29 9.12
N CYS A 289 13.07 11.84 9.59
CA CYS A 289 12.13 12.64 10.38
C CYS A 289 12.62 12.81 11.82
N ARG A 290 12.20 13.90 12.46
CA ARG A 290 12.24 14.04 13.92
C ARG A 290 11.02 13.34 14.49
N VAL A 291 11.20 12.53 15.54
CA VAL A 291 10.09 11.81 16.17
C VAL A 291 9.65 12.56 17.42
N ALA A 292 8.36 12.84 17.53
CA ALA A 292 7.73 13.30 18.76
C ALA A 292 6.74 12.22 19.24
N ILE A 293 6.70 11.98 20.54
CA ILE A 293 6.00 10.82 21.11
C ILE A 293 4.89 11.29 22.02
N PHE A 294 3.74 10.62 21.98
CA PHE A 294 2.69 10.84 22.97
C PHE A 294 2.19 9.57 23.64
N ALA A 295 1.67 9.72 24.86
CA ALA A 295 0.95 8.70 25.60
C ALA A 295 -0.30 9.30 26.26
N THR A 296 -1.33 8.48 26.46
CA THR A 296 -2.57 8.89 27.17
C THR A 296 -2.49 8.64 28.68
N ASP A 297 -1.33 8.21 29.15
CA ASP A 297 -0.94 7.92 30.52
C ASP A 297 0.53 8.36 30.70
N ASP A 298 1.18 7.93 31.79
CA ASP A 298 2.59 8.20 32.09
C ASP A 298 3.55 7.12 31.56
N ASP A 299 3.08 6.21 30.70
CA ASP A 299 3.81 5.02 30.26
C ASP A 299 4.70 5.27 29.03
N VAL A 300 5.71 6.12 29.23
CA VAL A 300 6.75 6.42 28.24
C VAL A 300 8.06 5.73 28.64
N THR A 301 8.62 4.91 27.75
CA THR A 301 9.83 4.14 28.08
C THR A 301 11.12 4.95 27.89
N ARG A 302 12.23 4.45 28.43
CA ARG A 302 13.57 5.00 28.13
C ARG A 302 13.92 4.95 26.64
N ARG A 303 13.37 3.98 25.89
CA ARG A 303 13.60 3.87 24.44
C ARG A 303 12.89 5.03 23.73
N ASP A 304 11.64 5.31 24.08
CA ASP A 304 10.87 6.45 23.56
C ASP A 304 11.64 7.76 23.81
N GLN A 305 12.01 8.02 25.07
CA GLN A 305 12.70 9.25 25.47
C GLN A 305 14.03 9.47 24.74
N LYS A 306 14.75 8.39 24.39
CA LYS A 306 16.02 8.48 23.68
C LYS A 306 15.87 8.97 22.24
N VAL A 307 14.73 8.66 21.61
CA VAL A 307 14.49 9.00 20.19
C VAL A 307 13.61 10.24 20.01
N ALA A 308 12.79 10.56 21.01
CA ALA A 308 11.87 11.68 20.97
C ALA A 308 12.60 13.04 21.05
N VAL A 309 12.24 13.96 20.15
CA VAL A 309 12.60 15.38 20.29
C VAL A 309 11.61 16.14 21.19
N ALA A 310 10.43 15.57 21.40
CA ALA A 310 9.36 16.09 22.24
C ALA A 310 8.47 14.94 22.72
N VAL A 311 7.96 15.04 23.94
CA VAL A 311 7.07 14.05 24.56
C VAL A 311 5.80 14.73 25.07
N ALA A 312 4.65 14.09 24.91
CA ALA A 312 3.39 14.52 25.50
C ALA A 312 2.73 13.38 26.27
N LEU A 313 2.21 13.65 27.46
CA LEU A 313 1.64 12.63 28.33
C LEU A 313 0.46 13.18 29.13
N VAL A 314 -0.36 12.29 29.71
CA VAL A 314 -1.48 12.70 30.56
C VAL A 314 -1.14 12.38 32.01
N GLU A 315 -1.03 13.43 32.82
CA GLU A 315 -0.82 13.32 34.26
C GLU A 315 -1.98 13.95 35.01
N ARG A 316 -2.65 13.15 35.85
CA ARG A 316 -3.75 13.62 36.72
C ARG A 316 -4.83 14.40 35.95
N GLY A 317 -5.17 13.93 34.75
CA GLY A 317 -6.17 14.55 33.87
C GLY A 317 -5.72 15.83 33.18
N ARG A 318 -4.41 16.10 33.11
CA ARG A 318 -3.84 17.25 32.40
C ARG A 318 -2.82 16.79 31.37
N ILE A 319 -2.71 17.54 30.27
CA ILE A 319 -1.75 17.28 29.21
C ILE A 319 -0.44 17.96 29.60
N VAL A 320 0.62 17.18 29.72
CA VAL A 320 1.97 17.65 30.05
C VAL A 320 2.87 17.43 28.84
N LEU A 321 3.59 18.47 28.43
CA LEU A 321 4.52 18.43 27.30
C LEU A 321 5.95 18.61 27.82
N ASP A 322 6.87 17.77 27.36
CA ASP A 322 8.32 17.96 27.53
C ASP A 322 8.95 18.17 26.15
N VAL A 323 9.43 19.40 25.90
CA VAL A 323 10.09 19.75 24.64
C VAL A 323 11.50 20.26 24.93
N GLY A 324 12.49 19.43 24.61
CA GLY A 324 13.90 19.76 24.86
C GLY A 324 14.23 19.93 26.35
N GLY A 325 13.59 19.16 27.24
CA GLY A 325 13.80 19.20 28.69
C GLY A 325 13.02 20.32 29.41
N ARG A 326 12.14 21.03 28.70
CA ARG A 326 11.24 22.02 29.28
C ARG A 326 9.85 21.43 29.39
N VAL A 327 9.42 21.24 30.64
CA VAL A 327 8.09 20.73 30.96
C VAL A 327 7.10 21.88 31.02
N GLU A 328 5.98 21.75 30.32
CA GLU A 328 4.87 22.72 30.30
C GLU A 328 3.52 22.02 30.44
N ASP A 329 2.57 22.70 31.09
CA ASP A 329 1.18 22.27 31.23
C ASP A 329 0.37 22.83 30.06
N ALA A 330 -0.14 21.95 29.20
CA ALA A 330 -0.91 22.28 28.01
C ALA A 330 -2.43 22.35 28.27
N GLY A 331 -2.86 22.24 29.54
CA GLY A 331 -4.23 22.36 29.97
C GLY A 331 -4.89 21.03 30.39
N PRO A 332 -6.14 21.10 30.86
CA PRO A 332 -6.89 19.91 31.27
C PRO A 332 -7.31 19.07 30.06
N LEU A 333 -7.36 17.76 30.27
CA LEU A 333 -8.03 16.86 29.35
C LEU A 333 -9.54 17.14 29.37
N ARG A 334 -10.15 17.21 28.19
CA ARG A 334 -11.59 17.46 28.04
C ARG A 334 -12.33 16.16 27.78
N ASP A 335 -13.60 16.13 28.14
CA ASP A 335 -14.48 14.96 27.91
C ASP A 335 -15.11 14.94 26.50
N ASP A 336 -14.85 15.96 25.67
CA ASP A 336 -15.46 16.16 24.35
C ASP A 336 -14.74 15.44 23.20
N ALA A 337 -13.60 14.81 23.46
CA ALA A 337 -12.78 14.13 22.45
C ALA A 337 -11.89 13.04 23.07
N PRO A 338 -11.42 12.06 22.29
CA PRO A 338 -10.47 11.05 22.76
C PRO A 338 -9.18 11.68 23.30
N ALA A 339 -8.58 11.05 24.33
CA ALA A 339 -7.36 11.55 24.94
C ALA A 339 -6.18 11.56 23.96
N SER A 340 -6.04 10.51 23.15
CA SER A 340 -5.00 10.42 22.11
C SER A 340 -5.06 11.61 21.15
N SER A 341 -6.26 11.96 20.68
CA SER A 341 -6.47 13.11 19.77
C SER A 341 -6.05 14.43 20.39
N GLN A 342 -6.41 14.67 21.66
CA GLN A 342 -6.07 15.90 22.36
C GLN A 342 -4.56 16.03 22.62
N VAL A 343 -3.93 14.96 23.10
CA VAL A 343 -2.50 14.94 23.43
C VAL A 343 -1.65 15.06 22.16
N ALA A 344 -1.99 14.32 21.11
CA ALA A 344 -1.28 14.41 19.82
C ALA A 344 -1.40 15.81 19.19
N ALA A 345 -2.59 16.43 19.26
CA ALA A 345 -2.79 17.79 18.76
C ALA A 345 -2.02 18.85 19.55
N ALA A 346 -1.97 18.75 20.88
CA ALA A 346 -1.19 19.65 21.73
C ALA A 346 0.32 19.53 21.41
N LEU A 347 0.81 18.30 21.25
CA LEU A 347 2.20 18.03 20.86
C LEU A 347 2.51 18.59 19.46
N ALA A 348 1.60 18.43 18.50
CA ALA A 348 1.70 19.01 17.16
C ALA A 348 1.83 20.54 17.21
N ALA A 349 0.96 21.20 17.97
CA ALA A 349 0.98 22.64 18.13
C ALA A 349 2.31 23.13 18.71
N ARG A 350 2.85 22.38 19.67
CA ARG A 350 4.09 22.76 20.32
C ARG A 350 5.31 22.55 19.44
N CYS A 351 5.38 21.43 18.73
CA CYS A 351 6.43 21.14 17.75
C CYS A 351 6.45 22.20 16.63
N TRP A 352 5.27 22.64 16.20
CA TRP A 352 5.13 23.72 15.23
C TRP A 352 5.66 25.05 15.77
N SER A 353 5.22 25.46 16.96
CA SER A 353 5.63 26.73 17.58
C SER A 353 7.13 26.81 17.84
N ALA A 354 7.76 25.71 18.28
CA ALA A 354 9.21 25.63 18.47
C ALA A 354 9.97 25.88 17.16
N ARG A 355 9.49 25.33 16.05
CA ARG A 355 10.10 25.49 14.72
C ARG A 355 9.97 26.92 14.20
N CYS A 356 8.83 27.58 14.39
CA CYS A 356 8.69 29.00 14.00
C CYS A 356 9.66 29.91 14.78
N GLY A 357 9.85 29.67 16.08
CA GLY A 357 10.80 30.44 16.90
C GLY A 357 12.27 30.21 16.52
N GLU A 358 12.64 29.03 16.03
CA GLU A 358 14.00 28.75 15.50
C GLU A 358 14.28 29.46 14.15
N GLY A 359 13.23 29.75 13.37
CA GLY A 359 13.33 30.46 12.09
C GLY A 359 13.57 31.97 12.26
N GLU A 360 12.91 32.60 13.23
CA GLU A 360 13.10 34.04 13.53
C GLU A 360 14.47 34.34 14.17
N ALA A 361 15.04 33.40 14.94
CA ALA A 361 16.36 33.57 15.56
C ALA A 361 17.55 33.45 14.58
N LYS A 362 17.29 33.08 13.31
CA LYS A 362 18.30 32.94 12.24
C LYS A 362 18.07 33.88 11.05
N GLY A 363 17.12 34.81 11.16
CA GLY A 363 16.80 35.83 10.14
C GLY A 363 17.62 37.09 10.30
#